data_AF-U2KSJ4-F1
#
_entry.id   AF-U2KSJ4-F1
#
_cell.length_a   1.000
_cell.length_b   1.000
_cell.length_c   1.000
_cell.angle_alpha   90.00
_cell.angle_beta   90.00
_cell.angle_gamma   90.00
#
_symmetry.space_group_name_H-M   'P 1'
#
loop_
_entity.id
_entity.type
_entity.pdbx_description
1 polymer ?
#
loop_
_entity_poly.entity_id
_entity_poly.type
_entity_poly.pdbx_seq_one_letter_code
_entity_poly.pdbx_strand_id
1 'polypeptide(L)'
;MDSKIKMIILFVVLFVFGDCTSEIRYNSQIPNYDYRQFDGVLIYNRDFDTIIFELYRIKGSGLVFVDNNLKIKKKPSNYMLKDKEIITLIKVYKRLNLSYCRIDYGKIIRVISNGTDYIKINKHYTDKVYLFNEHKQEYKYIGNDWYVK
;
A
#
# COMPACT_ATOMS: atom_id res chain seq x y z
N MET A 1 -1.01 -25.21 3.23
CA MET A 1 -0.02 -24.23 2.70
C MET A 1 1.05 -24.05 3.77
N ASP A 2 2.27 -24.48 3.46
CA ASP A 2 3.32 -24.73 4.45
C ASP A 2 3.73 -23.46 5.22
N SER A 3 3.93 -23.58 6.54
CA SER A 3 4.32 -22.46 7.42
C SER A 3 5.58 -21.73 6.93
N LYS A 4 6.47 -22.47 6.26
CA LYS A 4 7.69 -21.94 5.62
C LYS A 4 7.40 -20.95 4.48
N ILE A 5 6.34 -21.15 3.70
CA ILE A 5 5.97 -20.28 2.57
C ILE A 5 5.39 -18.93 3.07
N LYS A 6 4.60 -18.95 4.14
CA LYS A 6 4.07 -17.72 4.76
C LYS A 6 5.18 -16.83 5.33
N MET A 7 6.21 -17.45 5.93
CA MET A 7 7.41 -16.73 6.39
C MET A 7 8.20 -16.12 5.23
N ILE A 8 8.35 -16.81 4.11
CA ILE A 8 9.05 -16.27 2.93
C ILE A 8 8.30 -15.07 2.33
N ILE A 9 6.96 -15.12 2.25
CA ILE A 9 6.14 -14.00 1.78
C ILE A 9 6.27 -12.81 2.75
N LEU A 10 6.23 -13.06 4.06
CA LEU A 10 6.45 -12.05 5.09
C LEU A 10 7.83 -11.41 4.97
N PHE A 11 8.87 -12.22 4.72
CA PHE A 11 10.24 -11.74 4.48
C PHE A 11 10.35 -10.93 3.20
N VAL A 12 9.70 -11.31 2.10
CA VAL A 12 9.69 -10.54 0.85
C VAL A 12 8.96 -9.21 1.04
N VAL A 13 7.84 -9.18 1.76
CA VAL A 13 7.14 -7.93 2.11
C VAL A 13 8.02 -7.03 2.99
N LEU A 14 8.74 -7.59 3.95
CA LEU A 14 9.71 -6.85 4.77
C LEU A 14 10.91 -6.35 3.95
N PHE A 15 11.41 -7.13 2.99
CA PHE A 15 12.55 -6.76 2.13
C PHE A 15 12.17 -5.73 1.06
N VAL A 16 10.91 -5.72 0.60
CA VAL A 16 10.38 -4.77 -0.37
C VAL A 16 10.07 -3.41 0.27
N PHE A 17 9.78 -3.37 1.57
CA PHE A 17 9.23 -2.18 2.25
C PHE A 17 9.97 -1.73 3.53
N GLY A 18 11.02 -2.44 3.95
CA GLY A 18 11.79 -2.16 5.16
C GLY A 18 13.26 -1.84 4.86
N ASP A 19 13.62 -0.58 5.11
CA ASP A 19 14.97 -0.06 5.35
C ASP A 19 15.89 0.18 4.14
N CYS A 20 15.67 1.33 3.49
CA CYS A 20 16.78 2.22 3.12
C CYS A 20 17.56 2.58 4.39
N THR A 21 18.58 1.79 4.75
CA THR A 21 19.96 2.20 5.07
C THR A 21 20.69 1.05 5.77
N SER A 22 21.34 0.18 5.01
CA SER A 22 22.66 -0.41 5.28
C SER A 22 22.94 -1.45 4.20
N GLU A 23 24.20 -1.54 3.78
CA GLU A 23 24.72 -2.28 2.64
C GLU A 23 24.18 -3.71 2.49
N ILE A 24 23.07 -3.88 1.78
CA ILE A 24 22.62 -5.18 1.28
C ILE A 24 22.14 -4.96 -0.15
N ARG A 25 22.77 -5.71 -1.07
CA ARG A 25 22.61 -5.59 -2.52
C ARG A 25 21.12 -5.61 -2.91
N TYR A 26 20.68 -4.46 -3.41
CA TYR A 26 19.37 -4.25 -4.03
C TYR A 26 19.10 -5.35 -5.06
N ASN A 27 18.09 -6.20 -4.79
CA ASN A 27 17.58 -7.12 -5.79
C ASN A 27 16.58 -6.38 -6.68
N SER A 28 16.88 -6.35 -7.97
CA SER A 28 16.43 -5.40 -9.01
C SER A 28 14.97 -5.53 -9.49
N GLN A 29 14.03 -5.98 -8.66
CA GLN A 29 12.67 -6.34 -9.10
C GLN A 29 11.53 -5.43 -8.61
N ILE A 30 11.86 -4.37 -7.86
CA ILE A 30 10.93 -3.29 -7.53
C ILE A 30 11.42 -2.07 -8.31
N PRO A 31 10.61 -1.48 -9.23
CA PRO A 31 11.00 -0.21 -9.83
C PRO A 31 11.20 0.79 -8.68
N ASN A 32 12.38 1.39 -8.64
CA ASN A 32 12.79 2.39 -7.65
C ASN A 32 11.96 3.66 -7.87
N TYR A 33 10.69 3.63 -7.45
CA TYR A 33 9.73 4.71 -7.65
C TYR A 33 9.79 5.65 -6.44
N ASP A 34 9.93 6.94 -6.68
CA ASP A 34 10.01 7.94 -5.62
C ASP A 34 8.62 8.23 -5.06
N TYR A 35 8.26 7.54 -3.97
CA TYR A 35 6.96 7.71 -3.31
C TYR A 35 6.83 9.04 -2.55
N ARG A 36 7.89 9.86 -2.43
CA ARG A 36 7.87 11.15 -1.71
C ARG A 36 6.87 12.16 -2.28
N GLN A 37 6.35 11.94 -3.49
CA GLN A 37 5.34 12.80 -4.11
C GLN A 37 3.90 12.47 -3.66
N PHE A 38 3.69 11.41 -2.89
CA PHE A 38 2.38 10.96 -2.43
C PHE A 38 2.10 11.38 -0.99
N ASP A 39 1.54 12.57 -0.82
CA ASP A 39 0.91 13.00 0.44
C ASP A 39 -0.49 12.36 0.56
N GLY A 40 -0.53 11.04 0.77
CA GLY A 40 -1.77 10.29 0.98
C GLY A 40 -2.34 9.68 -0.30
N VAL A 41 -2.05 8.39 -0.51
CA VAL A 41 -2.64 7.54 -1.54
C VAL A 41 -3.40 6.40 -0.89
N LEU A 42 -4.58 6.12 -1.45
CA LEU A 42 -5.41 5.00 -1.07
C LEU A 42 -5.76 4.18 -2.32
N ILE A 43 -5.52 2.86 -2.28
CA ILE A 43 -5.86 1.92 -3.35
C ILE A 43 -6.68 0.78 -2.74
N TYR A 44 -7.87 0.52 -3.29
CA TYR A 44 -8.73 -0.56 -2.80
C TYR A 44 -9.62 -1.12 -3.89
N ASN A 45 -9.99 -2.40 -3.75
CA ASN A 45 -11.01 -3.02 -4.58
C ASN A 45 -12.38 -2.57 -4.08
N ARG A 46 -13.17 -1.90 -4.93
CA ARG A 46 -14.56 -1.53 -4.59
C ARG A 46 -15.50 -2.71 -4.78
N ASP A 47 -15.28 -3.47 -5.84
CA ASP A 47 -16.02 -4.66 -6.25
C ASP A 47 -15.08 -5.59 -7.03
N PHE A 48 -15.60 -6.67 -7.60
CA PHE A 48 -14.78 -7.67 -8.30
C PHE A 48 -14.01 -7.08 -9.48
N ASP A 49 -14.54 -6.03 -10.13
CA ASP A 49 -14.02 -5.52 -11.40
C ASP A 49 -13.42 -4.11 -11.34
N THR A 50 -13.57 -3.42 -10.21
CA THR A 50 -13.18 -2.03 -10.05
C THR A 50 -12.17 -1.85 -8.92
N ILE A 51 -11.03 -1.29 -9.29
CA ILE A 51 -10.00 -0.77 -8.39
C ILE A 51 -10.16 0.75 -8.31
N ILE A 52 -10.24 1.26 -7.09
CA ILE A 52 -10.23 2.69 -6.82
C ILE A 52 -8.82 3.11 -6.44
N PHE A 53 -8.34 4.18 -7.07
CA PHE A 53 -7.13 4.87 -6.71
C PHE A 53 -7.49 6.30 -6.30
N GLU A 54 -7.10 6.70 -5.10
CA GLU A 54 -7.46 7.98 -4.52
C GLU A 54 -6.20 8.71 -4.02
N LEU A 55 -6.14 9.99 -4.34
CA LEU A 55 -5.27 10.96 -3.65
C LEU A 55 -6.14 11.73 -2.67
N TYR A 56 -5.78 11.77 -1.39
CA TYR A 56 -6.66 12.32 -0.35
C TYR A 56 -6.10 13.50 0.46
N ARG A 57 -4.81 13.85 0.41
CA ARG A 57 -4.28 15.07 1.10
C ARG A 57 -3.84 16.21 0.16
N ILE A 58 -3.98 16.07 -1.16
CA ILE A 58 -3.52 17.08 -2.15
C ILE A 58 -4.71 17.80 -2.82
N LYS A 59 -4.58 19.09 -3.17
CA LYS A 59 -5.52 19.81 -4.05
C LYS A 59 -5.52 19.18 -5.44
N GLY A 60 -6.69 18.82 -5.97
CA GLY A 60 -6.80 17.93 -7.16
C GLY A 60 -6.91 16.45 -6.79
N SER A 61 -7.10 16.17 -5.50
CA SER A 61 -7.59 14.91 -4.96
C SER A 61 -8.87 14.45 -5.64
N GLY A 62 -9.07 13.14 -5.65
CA GLY A 62 -10.22 12.54 -6.29
C GLY A 62 -10.02 11.07 -6.58
N LEU A 63 -11.13 10.43 -6.94
CA LEU A 63 -11.21 9.02 -7.22
C LEU A 63 -10.92 8.75 -8.69
N VAL A 64 -9.98 7.87 -8.94
CA VAL A 64 -9.73 7.26 -10.24
C VAL A 64 -10.27 5.85 -10.22
N PHE A 65 -11.15 5.55 -11.16
CA PHE A 65 -11.77 4.25 -11.33
C PHE A 65 -11.00 3.50 -12.40
N VAL A 66 -10.44 2.36 -12.04
CA VAL A 66 -9.63 1.52 -12.93
C VAL A 66 -10.23 0.13 -12.95
N ASP A 67 -10.42 -0.43 -14.14
CA ASP A 67 -10.90 -1.81 -14.24
C ASP A 67 -9.79 -2.84 -14.02
N ASN A 68 -10.18 -4.11 -13.94
CA ASN A 68 -9.24 -5.22 -13.82
C ASN A 68 -8.22 -5.35 -14.96
N ASN A 69 -8.53 -4.79 -16.14
CA ASN A 69 -7.64 -4.75 -17.29
C ASN A 69 -6.72 -3.52 -17.29
N LEU A 70 -6.64 -2.79 -16.17
CA LEU A 70 -5.82 -1.59 -16.00
C LEU A 70 -6.24 -0.44 -16.93
N LYS A 71 -7.51 -0.39 -17.33
CA LYS A 71 -8.07 0.73 -18.08
C LYS A 71 -8.75 1.70 -17.11
N ILE A 72 -8.29 2.96 -17.13
CA ILE A 72 -8.94 4.04 -16.40
C ILE A 72 -10.31 4.31 -17.04
N LYS A 73 -11.38 4.13 -16.25
CA LYS A 73 -12.78 4.39 -16.65
C LYS A 73 -13.21 5.82 -16.36
N LYS A 74 -12.74 6.36 -15.23
CA LYS A 74 -13.09 7.70 -14.78
C LYS A 74 -11.92 8.28 -14.00
N LYS A 75 -11.54 9.51 -14.35
CA LYS A 75 -10.46 10.27 -13.70
C LYS A 75 -10.82 11.76 -13.74
N PRO A 76 -10.56 12.54 -12.68
CA PRO A 76 -10.69 14.00 -12.73
C PRO A 76 -9.85 14.61 -13.86
N SER A 77 -10.34 15.68 -14.49
CA SER A 77 -9.65 16.34 -15.61
C SER A 77 -8.29 16.92 -15.22
N ASN A 78 -8.20 17.51 -14.03
CA ASN A 78 -6.99 18.12 -13.48
C ASN A 78 -6.28 17.20 -12.47
N TYR A 79 -6.34 15.88 -12.69
CA TYR A 79 -5.68 14.94 -11.78
C TYR A 79 -4.17 15.07 -11.88
N MET A 80 -3.51 15.18 -10.73
CA MET A 80 -2.07 15.46 -10.65
C MET A 80 -1.21 14.36 -11.26
N LEU A 81 -1.63 13.09 -11.12
CA LEU A 81 -0.89 11.95 -11.65
C LEU A 81 -1.29 11.61 -13.08
N LYS A 82 -0.28 11.26 -13.88
CA LYS A 82 -0.45 10.72 -15.22
C LYS A 82 -0.95 9.28 -15.14
N ASP A 83 -1.67 8.85 -16.18
CA ASP A 83 -2.26 7.52 -16.25
C ASP A 83 -1.20 6.42 -16.05
N LYS A 84 -0.01 6.58 -16.66
CA LYS A 84 1.09 5.63 -16.51
C LYS A 84 1.53 5.42 -15.05
N GLU A 85 1.46 6.47 -14.23
CA GLU A 85 1.91 6.43 -12.83
C GLU A 85 0.89 5.66 -11.99
N ILE A 86 -0.41 6.00 -12.17
CA ILE A 86 -1.53 5.29 -11.55
C ILE A 86 -1.51 3.80 -11.93
N ILE A 87 -1.36 3.49 -13.22
CA ILE A 87 -1.32 2.10 -13.69
C ILE A 87 -0.11 1.36 -13.15
N THR A 88 1.04 2.01 -13.01
CA THR A 88 2.24 1.37 -12.41
C THR A 88 1.99 0.99 -10.95
N LEU A 89 1.37 1.87 -10.17
CA LEU A 89 1.01 1.60 -8.78
C LEU A 89 0.00 0.46 -8.67
N ILE A 90 -1.03 0.47 -9.52
CA ILE A 90 -2.04 -0.59 -9.53
C ILE A 90 -1.45 -1.94 -9.97
N LYS A 91 -0.48 -1.96 -10.90
CA LYS A 91 0.25 -3.18 -11.24
C LYS A 91 0.98 -3.77 -10.04
N VAL A 92 1.66 -2.94 -9.24
CA VAL A 92 2.33 -3.39 -8.02
C VAL A 92 1.32 -3.91 -7.00
N TYR A 93 0.22 -3.18 -6.80
CA TYR A 93 -0.89 -3.57 -5.94
C TYR A 93 -1.45 -4.97 -6.31
N LYS A 94 -1.73 -5.21 -7.59
CA LYS A 94 -2.20 -6.53 -8.08
C LYS A 94 -1.13 -7.61 -7.94
N ARG A 95 0.14 -7.30 -8.26
CA ARG A 95 1.27 -8.25 -8.13
C ARG A 95 1.45 -8.73 -6.69
N LEU A 96 1.20 -7.85 -5.72
CA LEU A 96 1.27 -8.15 -4.29
C LEU A 96 -0.01 -8.78 -3.73
N ASN A 97 -0.99 -9.07 -4.59
CA ASN A 97 -2.31 -9.60 -4.24
C ASN A 97 -2.98 -8.82 -3.09
N LEU A 98 -2.94 -7.50 -3.18
CA LEU A 98 -3.55 -6.62 -2.20
C LEU A 98 -5.02 -6.39 -2.55
N SER A 99 -5.83 -6.25 -1.49
CA SER A 99 -7.23 -5.81 -1.55
C SER A 99 -7.40 -4.39 -0.98
N TYR A 100 -6.38 -3.90 -0.28
CA TYR A 100 -6.30 -2.53 0.23
C TYR A 100 -4.84 -2.15 0.40
N CYS A 101 -4.49 -0.89 0.10
CA CYS A 101 -3.19 -0.29 0.37
C CYS A 101 -3.36 1.19 0.69
N ARG A 102 -2.76 1.64 1.79
CA ARG A 102 -2.68 3.05 2.16
C ARG A 102 -1.22 3.46 2.31
N ILE A 103 -0.86 4.51 1.58
CA ILE A 103 0.44 5.16 1.61
C ILE A 103 0.24 6.55 2.19
N ASP A 104 1.07 6.92 3.16
CA ASP A 104 1.08 8.25 3.74
C ASP A 104 2.52 8.78 3.79
N TYR A 105 2.72 10.02 3.37
CA TYR A 105 4.05 10.64 3.20
C TYR A 105 5.07 9.72 2.52
N GLY A 106 4.65 9.08 1.42
CA GLY A 106 5.47 8.13 0.68
C GLY A 106 5.81 6.81 1.37
N LYS A 107 5.21 6.51 2.54
CA LYS A 107 5.39 5.26 3.27
C LYS A 107 4.11 4.46 3.29
N ILE A 108 4.18 3.16 3.01
CA ILE A 108 3.04 2.27 3.23
C ILE A 108 2.79 2.17 4.74
N ILE A 109 1.56 2.48 5.15
CA ILE A 109 1.13 2.43 6.55
C ILE A 109 0.06 1.36 6.81
N ARG A 110 -0.61 0.86 5.78
CA ARG A 110 -1.56 -0.25 5.91
C ARG A 110 -1.75 -0.99 4.59
N VAL A 111 -1.82 -2.31 4.65
CA VAL A 111 -2.20 -3.17 3.52
C VAL A 111 -3.11 -4.30 3.98
N ILE A 112 -4.07 -4.70 3.15
CA ILE A 112 -4.82 -5.93 3.35
C ILE A 112 -4.48 -6.89 2.22
N SER A 113 -3.93 -8.06 2.54
CA SER A 113 -3.56 -9.09 1.58
C SER A 113 -4.18 -10.42 1.99
N ASN A 114 -4.88 -11.08 1.07
CA ASN A 114 -5.59 -12.34 1.33
C ASN A 114 -6.53 -12.29 2.55
N GLY A 115 -7.15 -11.14 2.81
CA GLY A 115 -8.03 -10.93 3.98
C GLY A 115 -7.30 -10.63 5.29
N THR A 116 -5.97 -10.75 5.33
CA THR A 116 -5.15 -10.40 6.49
C THR A 116 -4.80 -8.91 6.47
N ASP A 117 -5.03 -8.21 7.58
CA ASP A 117 -4.81 -6.77 7.70
C ASP A 117 -3.48 -6.47 8.40
N TYR A 118 -2.62 -5.72 7.74
CA TYR A 118 -1.30 -5.32 8.22
C TYR A 118 -1.25 -3.82 8.37
N ILE A 119 -0.87 -3.34 9.55
CA ILE A 119 -0.79 -1.91 9.86
C ILE A 119 0.60 -1.59 10.41
N LYS A 120 1.21 -0.51 9.92
CA LYS A 120 2.45 0.05 10.45
C LYS A 120 2.13 1.24 11.34
N ILE A 121 2.49 1.15 12.62
CA ILE A 121 2.30 2.21 13.61
C ILE A 121 3.68 2.69 14.07
N ASN A 122 4.19 3.71 13.41
CA ASN A 122 5.46 4.32 13.81
C ASN A 122 5.26 5.15 15.08
N LYS A 123 6.08 4.91 16.12
CA LYS A 123 5.99 5.58 17.43
C LYS A 123 6.05 7.11 17.36
N HIS A 124 6.60 7.68 16.29
CA HIS A 124 6.72 9.13 16.09
C HIS A 124 5.65 9.73 15.17
N TYR A 125 4.80 8.90 14.54
CA TYR A 125 3.67 9.39 13.77
C TYR A 125 2.42 9.42 14.65
N THR A 126 1.90 10.62 14.87
CA THR A 126 0.63 10.86 15.57
C THR A 126 -0.60 10.35 14.82
N ASP A 127 -0.42 9.83 13.60
CA ASP A 127 -1.44 9.13 12.82
C ASP A 127 -1.74 7.75 13.45
N LYS A 128 -2.41 7.82 14.59
CA LYS A 128 -3.25 6.77 15.15
C LYS A 128 -4.31 6.42 14.10
N VAL A 129 -4.05 5.42 13.26
CA VAL A 129 -5.07 4.87 12.35
C VAL A 129 -6.28 4.54 13.21
N TYR A 130 -7.39 5.25 13.02
CA TYR A 130 -8.57 5.22 13.90
C TYR A 130 -8.99 3.79 14.25
N LEU A 131 -9.03 2.92 13.24
CA LEU A 131 -9.33 1.49 13.35
C LEU A 131 -8.32 0.69 14.19
N PHE A 132 -7.04 1.05 14.18
CA PHE A 132 -6.04 0.36 15.00
C PHE A 132 -6.23 0.66 16.49
N ASN A 133 -6.54 1.90 16.87
CA ASN A 133 -6.71 2.22 18.29
C ASN A 133 -7.93 1.55 18.91
N GLU A 134 -9.06 1.56 18.18
CA GLU A 134 -10.31 0.93 18.65
C GLU A 134 -10.16 -0.59 18.79
N HIS A 135 -9.42 -1.21 17.87
CA HIS A 135 -9.27 -2.66 17.80
C HIS A 135 -7.87 -3.15 18.17
N LYS A 136 -7.09 -2.36 18.92
CA LYS A 136 -5.65 -2.63 19.14
C LYS A 136 -5.37 -4.02 19.68
N GLN A 137 -6.23 -4.50 20.58
CA GLN A 137 -6.17 -5.83 21.18
C GLN A 137 -6.27 -6.98 20.16
N GLU A 138 -6.85 -6.73 18.99
CA GLU A 138 -7.04 -7.73 17.93
C GLU A 138 -5.79 -7.88 17.04
N TYR A 139 -4.78 -7.02 17.22
CA TYR A 139 -3.57 -7.03 16.41
C TYR A 139 -2.37 -7.57 17.19
N LYS A 140 -1.58 -8.41 16.51
CA LYS A 140 -0.31 -8.94 16.99
C LYS A 140 0.86 -8.16 16.39
N TYR A 141 1.80 -7.73 17.22
CA TYR A 141 3.06 -7.14 16.76
C TYR A 141 3.94 -8.17 16.06
N ILE A 142 4.49 -7.81 14.90
CA ILE A 142 5.33 -8.70 14.07
C ILE A 142 6.72 -8.13 13.76
N GLY A 143 7.11 -7.00 14.37
CA GLY A 143 8.42 -6.37 14.18
C GLY A 143 8.37 -5.11 13.29
N ASN A 144 9.38 -4.26 13.39
CA ASN A 144 9.54 -3.04 12.57
C ASN A 144 8.28 -2.14 12.52
N ASP A 145 7.66 -1.95 13.68
CA ASP A 145 6.42 -1.19 13.87
C ASP A 145 5.19 -1.76 13.15
N TRP A 146 5.26 -2.98 12.63
CA TRP A 146 4.14 -3.67 11.99
C TRP A 146 3.32 -4.51 12.97
N TYR A 147 2.02 -4.52 12.70
CA TYR A 147 0.99 -5.23 13.43
C TYR A 147 0.11 -5.97 12.43
N VAL A 148 -0.36 -7.16 12.78
CA VAL A 148 -1.22 -8.00 11.95
C VAL A 148 -2.46 -8.44 12.70
N LYS A 149 -3.61 -8.41 12.05
CA LYS A 149 -4.88 -8.98 12.54
C LYS A 149 -5.17 -10.30 11.86
#